data_AF-A0A838U6S1-F1
#
_entry.id   AF-A0A838U6S1-F1
#
_cell.length_a   1.000
_cell.length_b   1.000
_cell.length_c   1.000
_cell.angle_alpha   90.00
_cell.angle_beta   90.00
_cell.angle_gamma   90.00
#
_symmetry.space_group_name_H-M   'P 1'
#
loop_
_entity.id
_entity.type
_entity.pdbx_description
1 polymer ?
#
loop_
_entity_poly.entity_id
_entity_poly.type
_entity_poly.pdbx_seq_one_letter_code
_entity_poly.pdbx_strand_id
1 'polypeptide(L)'
;MSLEVNFSMRFNTRLVVILWLAGLAGVLSFLLIDLDALIKLLPIPAETEIPPIPALKLLSLIQQAVILAVAVLVGVALASKVGLSSPVAEAAASGGDAVSAFKPQIIPGIIGGLAGGVSLVLIAAVLKPFLSPEMLARIGEFGKVLPFPTRLLYGGILEELLLRWGLMTLLVWTAWRLFQKGRGQPKPSFFVGAILVSSLVFAIGHLPIA
;
A
#
# COMPACT_ATOMS: atom_id res chain seq x y z
N MET A 1 19.62 -11.19 -33.19
CA MET A 1 18.99 -9.86 -33.34
C MET A 1 18.72 -9.33 -31.95
N SER A 2 19.69 -8.61 -31.38
CA SER A 2 19.62 -8.05 -30.03
C SER A 2 18.80 -6.77 -30.06
N LEU A 3 17.59 -6.80 -29.49
CA LEU A 3 16.82 -5.59 -29.24
C LEU A 3 17.52 -4.83 -28.10
N GLU A 4 18.28 -3.79 -28.45
CA GLU A 4 18.71 -2.78 -27.50
C GLU A 4 17.47 -2.05 -26.98
N VAL A 5 17.00 -2.45 -25.80
CA VAL A 5 16.01 -1.67 -25.05
C VAL A 5 16.72 -0.43 -24.54
N ASN A 6 16.53 0.67 -25.26
CA ASN A 6 17.10 1.97 -24.96
C ASN A 6 16.39 2.55 -23.73
N PHE A 7 16.99 2.39 -22.53
CA PHE A 7 16.49 2.95 -21.27
C PHE A 7 16.78 4.46 -21.17
N SER A 8 16.32 5.25 -22.14
CA SER A 8 16.22 6.70 -21.99
C SER A 8 14.97 7.03 -21.15
N MET A 9 15.04 6.82 -19.84
CA MET A 9 13.93 7.09 -18.91
C MET A 9 13.96 8.55 -18.46
N ARG A 10 13.13 9.41 -19.05
CA ARG A 10 12.79 10.72 -18.46
C ARG A 10 11.89 10.49 -17.24
N PHE A 11 12.17 11.18 -16.14
CA PHE A 11 11.30 11.18 -14.97
C PHE A 11 9.89 11.67 -15.37
N ASN A 12 8.87 10.82 -15.20
CA ASN A 12 7.53 11.09 -15.71
C ASN A 12 6.69 11.81 -14.64
N THR A 13 6.72 13.16 -14.66
CA THR A 13 5.96 13.99 -13.72
C THR A 13 4.45 13.76 -13.79
N ARG A 14 3.89 13.44 -14.97
CA ARG A 14 2.46 13.13 -15.10
C ARG A 14 2.09 11.86 -14.36
N LEU A 15 2.93 10.83 -14.45
CA LEU A 15 2.76 9.58 -13.71
C LEU A 15 2.81 9.82 -12.20
N VAL A 16 3.76 10.65 -11.72
CA VAL A 16 3.83 11.05 -10.31
C VAL A 16 2.53 11.69 -9.86
N VAL A 17 2.02 12.68 -10.61
CA VAL A 17 0.78 13.38 -10.25
C VAL A 17 -0.42 12.42 -10.23
N ILE A 18 -0.56 11.54 -11.21
CA ILE A 18 -1.67 10.58 -11.27
C ILE A 18 -1.65 9.64 -10.07
N LEU A 19 -0.50 9.04 -9.78
CA LEU A 19 -0.36 8.11 -8.64
C LEU A 19 -0.53 8.84 -7.31
N TRP A 20 0.01 10.06 -7.18
CA TRP A 20 -0.12 10.86 -5.97
C TRP A 20 -1.58 11.28 -5.72
N LEU A 21 -2.31 11.73 -6.74
CA LEU A 21 -3.74 12.06 -6.60
C LEU A 21 -4.59 10.83 -6.27
N ALA A 22 -4.29 9.67 -6.87
CA ALA A 22 -4.96 8.42 -6.55
C ALA A 22 -4.73 8.03 -5.07
N GLY A 23 -3.49 8.09 -4.59
CA GLY A 23 -3.18 7.85 -3.19
C GLY A 23 -3.74 8.91 -2.24
N LEU A 24 -3.81 10.17 -2.68
CA LEU A 24 -4.36 11.27 -1.90
C LEU A 24 -5.86 11.08 -1.64
N ALA A 25 -6.60 10.47 -2.58
CA ALA A 25 -7.97 10.04 -2.32
C ALA A 25 -8.05 9.04 -1.16
N GLY A 26 -7.08 8.12 -1.06
CA GLY A 26 -6.92 7.21 0.09
C GLY A 26 -6.63 7.95 1.40
N VAL A 27 -5.68 8.90 1.38
CA VAL A 27 -5.36 9.74 2.55
C VAL A 27 -6.59 10.52 3.01
N LEU A 28 -7.30 11.19 2.09
CA LEU A 28 -8.50 11.97 2.40
C LEU A 28 -9.66 11.10 2.90
N SER A 29 -9.74 9.83 2.50
CA SER A 29 -10.75 8.91 3.00
C SER A 29 -10.63 8.63 4.50
N PHE A 30 -9.49 8.95 5.13
CA PHE A 30 -9.31 8.92 6.59
C PHE A 30 -10.29 9.89 7.30
N LEU A 31 -10.68 10.99 6.64
CA LEU A 31 -11.64 11.95 7.21
C LEU A 31 -13.02 11.34 7.49
N LEU A 32 -13.36 10.25 6.78
CA LEU A 32 -14.61 9.52 6.94
C LEU A 32 -14.63 8.63 8.19
N ILE A 33 -13.48 8.38 8.82
CA ILE A 33 -13.40 7.60 10.05
C ILE A 33 -13.97 8.41 11.23
N ASP A 34 -14.81 7.75 12.02
CA ASP A 34 -15.22 8.23 13.34
C ASP A 34 -14.07 8.02 14.32
N LEU A 35 -13.23 9.06 14.44
CA LEU A 35 -12.02 8.99 15.27
C LEU A 35 -12.34 8.95 16.76
N ASP A 36 -13.47 9.53 17.18
CA ASP A 36 -13.94 9.48 18.57
C ASP A 36 -14.35 8.06 18.96
N ALA A 37 -15.09 7.36 18.10
CA ALA A 37 -15.41 5.96 18.28
C ALA A 37 -14.15 5.08 18.24
N LEU A 38 -13.22 5.36 17.32
CA LEU A 38 -11.97 4.62 17.19
C LEU A 38 -11.10 4.73 18.46
N ILE A 39 -10.90 5.94 18.98
CA ILE A 39 -10.08 6.17 20.17
C ILE A 39 -10.61 5.40 21.39
N LYS A 40 -11.93 5.31 21.55
CA LYS A 40 -12.57 4.55 22.65
C LYS A 40 -12.31 3.04 22.57
N LEU A 41 -11.99 2.51 21.39
CA LEU A 41 -11.67 1.09 21.20
C LEU A 41 -10.19 0.78 21.45
N LEU A 42 -9.33 1.78 21.36
CA LEU A 42 -7.89 1.61 21.55
C LEU A 42 -7.55 1.40 23.03
N PRO A 43 -6.61 0.50 23.36
CA PRO A 43 -6.13 0.28 24.74
C PRO A 43 -5.21 1.42 25.19
N ILE A 44 -5.74 2.64 25.31
CA ILE A 44 -4.99 3.83 25.73
C ILE A 44 -5.06 3.95 27.26
N PRO A 45 -3.93 4.12 27.97
CA PRO A 45 -3.92 4.38 29.40
C PRO A 45 -4.71 5.65 29.74
N ALA A 46 -5.49 5.61 30.84
CA ALA A 46 -6.40 6.70 31.23
C ALA A 46 -5.71 8.07 31.43
N GLU A 47 -4.43 8.04 31.80
CA GLU A 47 -3.60 9.23 32.04
C GLU A 47 -3.06 9.87 30.75
N THR A 48 -3.30 9.26 29.58
CA THR A 48 -2.71 9.71 28.31
C THR A 48 -3.44 10.95 27.81
N GLU A 49 -2.73 12.07 27.72
CA GLU A 49 -3.26 13.25 27.05
C GLU A 49 -3.43 12.98 25.56
N ILE A 50 -4.68 13.00 25.10
CA ILE A 50 -5.01 12.81 23.69
C ILE A 50 -5.13 14.19 23.03
N PRO A 51 -4.35 14.48 21.96
CA PRO A 51 -4.49 15.72 21.23
C PRO A 51 -5.92 15.92 20.70
N PRO A 52 -6.38 17.16 20.47
CA PRO A 52 -7.70 17.41 19.92
C PRO A 52 -7.91 16.66 18.59
N ILE A 53 -9.10 16.09 18.39
CA ILE A 53 -9.47 15.33 17.19
C ILE A 53 -9.10 16.04 15.87
N PRO A 54 -9.34 17.36 15.70
CA PRO A 54 -8.92 18.06 14.48
C PRO A 54 -7.41 18.05 14.28
N ALA A 55 -6.63 18.16 15.36
CA ALA A 55 -5.17 18.11 15.30
C ALA A 55 -4.69 16.71 14.92
N LEU A 56 -5.28 15.65 15.48
CA LEU A 56 -5.00 14.27 15.09
C LEU A 56 -5.32 14.02 13.62
N LYS A 57 -6.50 14.45 13.14
CA LYS A 57 -6.87 14.31 11.72
C LYS A 57 -5.89 15.04 10.82
N LEU A 58 -5.56 16.29 11.13
CA LEU A 58 -4.63 17.09 10.33
C LEU A 58 -3.23 16.47 10.30
N LEU A 59 -2.71 16.04 11.45
CA LEU A 59 -1.38 15.44 11.55
C LEU A 59 -1.31 14.11 10.78
N SER A 60 -2.34 13.26 10.90
CA SER A 60 -2.45 12.02 10.14
C SER A 60 -2.49 12.27 8.63
N LEU A 61 -3.26 13.24 8.16
CA LEU A 61 -3.32 13.60 6.74
C LEU A 61 -1.96 14.10 6.22
N ILE A 62 -1.29 14.99 6.95
CA ILE A 62 0.02 15.52 6.55
C ILE A 62 1.07 14.41 6.53
N GLN A 63 1.16 13.63 7.61
CA GLN A 63 2.12 12.52 7.72
C GLN A 63 1.96 11.56 6.53
N GLN A 64 0.74 11.14 6.25
CA GLN A 64 0.49 10.19 5.19
C GLN A 64 0.68 10.78 3.79
N ALA A 65 0.30 12.05 3.57
CA ALA A 65 0.56 12.72 2.29
C ALA A 65 2.06 12.83 1.99
N VAL A 66 2.89 13.08 3.02
CA VAL A 66 4.35 13.12 2.88
C VAL A 66 4.91 11.72 2.59
N ILE A 67 4.52 10.71 3.35
CA ILE A 67 4.96 9.33 3.13
C ILE A 67 4.54 8.83 1.74
N LEU A 68 3.31 9.13 1.31
CA LEU A 68 2.80 8.84 -0.02
C LEU A 68 3.62 9.53 -1.12
N ALA A 69 3.94 10.83 -0.95
CA ALA A 69 4.75 11.55 -1.91
C ALA A 69 6.12 10.89 -2.08
N VAL A 70 6.78 10.52 -0.97
CA VAL A 70 8.06 9.79 -1.00
C VAL A 70 7.90 8.44 -1.71
N ALA A 71 6.91 7.64 -1.34
CA ALA A 71 6.67 6.32 -1.93
C ALA A 71 6.42 6.39 -3.44
N VAL A 72 5.60 7.34 -3.90
CA VAL A 72 5.33 7.56 -5.33
C VAL A 72 6.59 8.00 -6.07
N LEU A 73 7.34 8.96 -5.54
CA LEU A 73 8.58 9.44 -6.15
C LEU A 73 9.62 8.31 -6.28
N VAL A 74 9.79 7.52 -5.21
CA VAL A 74 10.70 6.37 -5.18
C VAL A 74 10.26 5.32 -6.21
N GLY A 75 8.98 4.95 -6.22
CA GLY A 75 8.46 3.98 -7.17
C GLY A 75 8.64 4.44 -8.62
N VAL A 76 8.27 5.68 -8.95
CA VAL A 76 8.46 6.22 -10.32
C VAL A 76 9.94 6.28 -10.71
N ALA A 77 10.84 6.63 -9.78
CA ALA A 77 12.26 6.73 -10.05
C ALA A 77 12.96 5.37 -10.26
N LEU A 78 12.42 4.30 -9.67
CA LEU A 78 13.12 3.01 -9.55
C LEU A 78 12.41 1.84 -10.24
N ALA A 79 11.08 1.86 -10.42
CA ALA A 79 10.30 0.72 -10.89
C ALA A 79 10.79 0.19 -12.25
N SER A 80 10.97 1.08 -13.23
CA SER A 80 11.43 0.68 -14.56
C SER A 80 12.85 0.10 -14.55
N LYS A 81 13.70 0.50 -13.60
CA LYS A 81 15.08 -0.02 -13.45
C LYS A 81 15.10 -1.45 -12.96
N VAL A 82 14.04 -1.90 -12.31
CA VAL A 82 13.90 -3.27 -11.80
C VAL A 82 12.85 -4.08 -12.56
N GLY A 83 12.31 -3.55 -13.67
CA GLY A 83 11.31 -4.24 -14.49
C GLY A 83 9.90 -4.26 -13.92
N LEU A 84 9.58 -3.35 -12.99
CA LEU A 84 8.22 -3.12 -12.49
C LEU A 84 7.58 -1.96 -13.26
N SER A 85 6.25 -1.97 -13.36
CA SER A 85 5.46 -0.94 -14.03
C SER A 85 4.07 -0.78 -13.39
N SER A 86 3.41 0.34 -13.68
CA SER A 86 2.00 0.58 -13.35
C SER A 86 1.20 0.81 -14.64
N PRO A 87 0.77 -0.25 -15.36
CA PRO A 87 0.35 -0.12 -16.76
C PRO A 87 -0.83 0.84 -16.98
N VAL A 88 -1.81 0.86 -16.07
CA VAL A 88 -2.97 1.76 -16.18
C VAL A 88 -2.56 3.22 -15.97
N ALA A 89 -1.74 3.49 -14.95
CA ALA A 89 -1.29 4.84 -14.65
C ALA A 89 -0.31 5.36 -15.71
N GLU A 90 0.56 4.48 -16.24
CA GLU A 90 1.47 4.79 -17.33
C GLU A 90 0.71 5.09 -18.63
N ALA A 91 -0.29 4.27 -18.99
CA ALA A 91 -1.16 4.53 -20.14
C ALA A 91 -1.91 5.87 -19.98
N ALA A 92 -2.47 6.15 -18.80
CA ALA A 92 -3.12 7.43 -18.53
C ALA A 92 -2.14 8.62 -18.64
N ALA A 93 -0.92 8.48 -18.11
CA ALA A 93 0.11 9.52 -18.16
C ALA A 93 0.58 9.83 -19.59
N SER A 94 0.61 8.81 -20.45
CA SER A 94 1.00 8.94 -21.86
C SER A 94 -0.16 9.33 -22.80
N GLY A 95 -1.39 9.49 -22.28
CA GLY A 95 -2.58 9.72 -23.11
C GLY A 95 -2.99 8.50 -23.95
N GLY A 96 -2.56 7.30 -23.55
CA GLY A 96 -2.93 6.03 -24.17
C GLY A 96 -4.24 5.46 -23.63
N ASP A 97 -4.58 4.26 -24.09
CA ASP A 97 -5.81 3.57 -23.70
C ASP A 97 -5.65 2.83 -22.35
N ALA A 98 -6.06 3.51 -21.27
CA ALA A 98 -6.07 2.95 -19.92
C ALA A 98 -7.00 1.73 -19.76
N VAL A 99 -8.07 1.63 -20.56
CA VAL A 99 -9.00 0.49 -20.50
C VAL A 99 -8.32 -0.76 -21.04
N SER A 100 -7.63 -0.64 -22.17
CA SER A 100 -6.85 -1.75 -22.72
C SER A 100 -5.69 -2.16 -21.80
N ALA A 101 -5.07 -1.22 -21.08
CA ALA A 101 -4.06 -1.53 -20.06
C ALA A 101 -4.62 -2.21 -18.80
N PHE A 102 -5.91 -1.96 -18.48
CA PHE A 102 -6.59 -2.55 -17.33
C PHE A 102 -7.09 -3.98 -17.59
N LYS A 103 -7.58 -4.27 -18.80
CA LYS A 103 -8.16 -5.59 -19.15
C LYS A 103 -7.29 -6.80 -18.73
N PRO A 104 -5.97 -6.84 -18.98
CA PRO A 104 -5.12 -7.96 -18.57
C PRO A 104 -4.98 -8.11 -17.05
N GLN A 105 -5.27 -7.06 -16.28
CA GLN A 105 -5.13 -7.04 -14.83
C GLN A 105 -6.37 -7.57 -14.10
N ILE A 106 -7.52 -7.64 -14.79
CA ILE A 106 -8.80 -8.03 -14.17
C ILE A 106 -8.72 -9.45 -13.59
N ILE A 107 -8.32 -10.44 -14.40
CA ILE A 107 -8.31 -11.84 -13.95
C ILE A 107 -7.27 -12.06 -12.83
N PRO A 108 -5.99 -11.64 -12.97
CA PRO A 108 -5.03 -11.75 -11.87
C PRO A 108 -5.46 -10.98 -10.62
N GLY A 109 -6.07 -9.81 -10.78
CA GLY A 109 -6.58 -9.00 -9.67
C GLY A 109 -7.71 -9.70 -8.92
N ILE A 110 -8.66 -10.31 -9.62
CA ILE A 110 -9.75 -11.08 -9.01
C ILE A 110 -9.20 -12.31 -8.29
N ILE A 111 -8.31 -13.08 -8.93
CA ILE A 111 -7.72 -14.28 -8.33
C ILE A 111 -6.90 -13.91 -7.09
N GLY A 112 -6.04 -12.90 -7.20
CA GLY A 112 -5.20 -12.43 -6.09
C GLY A 112 -6.03 -11.87 -4.94
N GLY A 113 -7.05 -11.05 -5.25
CA GLY A 113 -7.97 -10.50 -4.25
C GLY A 113 -8.78 -11.58 -3.54
N LEU A 114 -9.32 -12.56 -4.27
CA LEU A 114 -10.05 -13.69 -3.70
C LEU A 114 -9.13 -14.57 -2.84
N ALA A 115 -7.94 -14.91 -3.34
CA ALA A 115 -6.97 -15.69 -2.59
C ALA A 115 -6.56 -14.98 -1.28
N GLY A 116 -6.29 -13.68 -1.34
CA GLY A 116 -5.98 -12.87 -0.16
C GLY A 116 -7.15 -12.81 0.83
N GLY A 117 -8.36 -12.52 0.35
CA GLY A 117 -9.56 -12.46 1.18
C GLY A 117 -9.89 -13.79 1.86
N VAL A 118 -9.84 -14.90 1.11
CA VAL A 118 -10.04 -16.25 1.68
C VAL A 118 -8.97 -16.56 2.71
N SER A 119 -7.70 -16.23 2.43
CA SER A 119 -6.59 -16.44 3.39
C SER A 119 -6.82 -15.69 4.70
N LEU A 120 -7.26 -14.43 4.63
CA LEU A 120 -7.58 -13.64 5.83
C LEU A 120 -8.72 -14.26 6.64
N VAL A 121 -9.80 -14.73 5.98
CA VAL A 121 -10.92 -15.40 6.65
C VAL A 121 -10.48 -16.69 7.32
N LEU A 122 -9.65 -17.49 6.65
CA LEU A 122 -9.12 -18.74 7.20
C LEU A 122 -8.20 -18.49 8.39
N ILE A 123 -7.30 -17.52 8.30
CA ILE A 123 -6.43 -17.12 9.41
C ILE A 123 -7.27 -16.66 10.60
N ALA A 124 -8.28 -15.80 10.37
CA ALA A 124 -9.18 -15.36 11.43
C ALA A 124 -9.94 -16.53 12.06
N ALA A 125 -10.43 -17.49 11.27
CA ALA A 125 -11.14 -18.66 11.77
C ALA A 125 -10.24 -19.58 12.61
N VAL A 126 -8.99 -19.79 12.19
CA VAL A 126 -8.00 -20.61 12.90
C VAL A 126 -7.54 -19.92 14.20
N LEU A 127 -7.39 -18.61 14.19
CA LEU A 127 -6.93 -17.85 15.36
C LEU A 127 -8.05 -17.56 16.38
N LYS A 128 -9.32 -17.53 15.95
CA LYS A 128 -10.47 -17.21 16.82
C LYS A 128 -10.48 -17.95 18.16
N PRO A 129 -10.17 -19.26 18.27
CA PRO A 129 -10.16 -19.98 19.55
C PRO A 129 -9.06 -19.52 20.51
N PHE A 130 -8.02 -18.84 20.02
CA PHE A 130 -6.91 -18.33 20.81
C PHE A 130 -7.09 -16.87 21.25
N LEU A 131 -8.20 -16.23 20.86
CA LEU A 131 -8.49 -14.84 21.19
C LEU A 131 -9.46 -14.76 22.39
N SER A 132 -9.19 -13.82 23.30
CA SER A 132 -10.10 -13.51 24.41
C SER A 132 -11.45 -12.98 23.90
N PRO A 133 -12.57 -13.20 24.63
CA PRO A 133 -13.88 -12.64 24.28
C PRO A 133 -13.85 -11.11 24.10
N GLU A 134 -13.08 -10.41 24.93
CA GLU A 134 -12.92 -8.95 24.87
C GLU A 134 -12.27 -8.50 23.55
N MET A 135 -11.25 -9.24 23.08
CA MET A 135 -10.60 -9.00 21.79
C MET A 135 -11.57 -9.23 20.63
N LEU A 136 -12.35 -10.31 20.68
CA LEU A 136 -13.35 -10.60 19.64
C LEU A 136 -14.43 -9.50 19.55
N ALA A 137 -14.88 -8.96 20.69
CA ALA A 137 -15.82 -7.85 20.72
C ALA A 137 -15.20 -6.58 20.10
N ARG A 138 -13.95 -6.25 20.43
CA ARG A 138 -13.24 -5.10 19.85
C ARG A 138 -13.08 -5.21 18.34
N ILE A 139 -12.68 -6.36 17.82
CA ILE A 139 -12.56 -6.60 16.37
C ILE A 139 -13.91 -6.38 15.67
N GLY A 140 -15.02 -6.84 16.26
CA GLY A 140 -16.37 -6.63 15.74
C GLY A 140 -16.78 -5.17 15.67
N GLU A 141 -16.46 -4.37 16.70
CA GLU A 141 -16.73 -2.93 16.73
C GLU A 141 -15.81 -2.15 15.80
N PHE A 142 -14.53 -2.52 15.70
CA PHE A 142 -13.57 -1.91 14.79
C PHE A 142 -14.07 -2.00 13.33
N GLY A 143 -14.63 -3.16 12.97
CA GLY A 143 -15.26 -3.39 11.68
C GLY A 143 -16.50 -2.52 11.40
N LYS A 144 -17.08 -1.82 12.38
CA LYS A 144 -18.17 -0.87 12.17
C LYS A 144 -17.66 0.57 12.01
N VAL A 145 -16.53 0.88 12.64
CA VAL A 145 -15.93 2.22 12.65
C VAL A 145 -15.23 2.56 11.33
N LEU A 146 -14.76 1.57 10.56
CA LEU A 146 -14.14 1.79 9.24
C LEU A 146 -15.17 1.78 8.10
N PRO A 147 -15.48 2.90 7.45
CA PRO A 147 -16.41 2.94 6.32
C PRO A 147 -15.84 2.18 5.12
N PHE A 148 -16.74 1.59 4.31
CA PHE A 148 -16.35 0.88 3.08
C PHE A 148 -15.46 1.71 2.13
N PRO A 149 -15.75 3.00 1.85
CA PRO A 149 -14.88 3.82 0.99
C PRO A 149 -13.46 3.93 1.52
N THR A 150 -13.28 4.04 2.85
CA THR A 150 -11.96 4.10 3.47
C THR A 150 -11.23 2.77 3.31
N ARG A 151 -11.90 1.62 3.51
CA ARG A 151 -11.26 0.30 3.29
C ARG A 151 -10.77 0.14 1.86
N LEU A 152 -11.52 0.64 0.89
CA LEU A 152 -11.16 0.53 -0.52
C LEU A 152 -10.06 1.54 -0.93
N LEU A 153 -10.21 2.82 -0.57
CA LEU A 153 -9.29 3.87 -1.00
C LEU A 153 -8.00 3.88 -0.18
N TYR A 154 -8.12 3.77 1.15
CA TYR A 154 -6.97 3.68 2.04
C TYR A 154 -6.35 2.29 1.95
N GLY A 155 -7.11 1.25 2.29
CA GLY A 155 -6.60 -0.13 2.37
C GLY A 155 -6.29 -0.76 1.00
N GLY A 156 -6.90 -0.27 -0.08
CA GLY A 156 -6.60 -0.71 -1.44
C GLY A 156 -5.55 0.16 -2.11
N ILE A 157 -5.86 1.43 -2.39
CA ILE A 157 -5.01 2.27 -3.25
C ILE A 157 -3.79 2.81 -2.49
N LEU A 158 -4.01 3.47 -1.34
CA LEU A 158 -2.91 4.08 -0.60
C LEU A 158 -1.89 3.02 -0.15
N GLU A 159 -2.33 1.94 0.48
CA GLU A 159 -1.43 0.89 0.97
C GLU A 159 -0.64 0.20 -0.15
N GLU A 160 -1.27 -0.06 -1.30
CA GLU A 160 -0.58 -0.58 -2.48
C GLU A 160 0.53 0.38 -2.96
N LEU A 161 0.25 1.69 -2.97
CA LEU A 161 1.25 2.70 -3.35
C LEU A 161 2.39 2.79 -2.35
N LEU A 162 2.12 2.67 -1.06
CA LEU A 162 3.15 2.71 -0.02
C LEU A 162 4.03 1.46 -0.06
N LEU A 163 3.42 0.27 -0.08
CA LEU A 163 4.10 -0.98 0.25
C LEU A 163 4.59 -1.73 -0.98
N ARG A 164 3.80 -1.76 -2.06
CA ARG A 164 4.17 -2.46 -3.31
C ARG A 164 4.84 -1.52 -4.28
N TRP A 165 4.26 -0.36 -4.55
CA TRP A 165 4.85 0.59 -5.49
C TRP A 165 6.11 1.25 -4.92
N GLY A 166 6.06 1.79 -3.70
CA GLY A 166 7.20 2.46 -3.06
C GLY A 166 8.21 1.49 -2.44
N LEU A 167 7.84 0.88 -1.31
CA LEU A 167 8.75 0.09 -0.48
C LEU A 167 9.30 -1.15 -1.20
N MET A 168 8.44 -2.00 -1.77
CA MET A 168 8.90 -3.22 -2.45
C MET A 168 9.83 -2.89 -3.62
N THR A 169 9.52 -1.89 -4.43
CA THR A 169 10.41 -1.41 -5.50
C THR A 169 11.77 -0.98 -4.96
N LEU A 170 11.80 -0.20 -3.87
CA LEU A 170 13.04 0.22 -3.21
C LEU A 170 13.86 -0.97 -2.73
N LEU A 171 13.21 -1.97 -2.12
CA LEU A 171 13.86 -3.18 -1.62
C LEU A 171 14.48 -4.00 -2.76
N VAL A 172 13.72 -4.24 -3.85
CA VAL A 172 14.23 -4.94 -5.04
C VAL A 172 15.41 -4.18 -5.64
N TRP A 173 15.27 -2.87 -5.81
CA TRP A 173 16.32 -2.03 -6.36
C TRP A 173 17.58 -2.05 -5.48
N THR A 174 17.42 -1.95 -4.16
CA THR A 174 18.53 -1.99 -3.21
C THR A 174 19.26 -3.33 -3.26
N ALA A 175 18.54 -4.45 -3.21
CA ALA A 175 19.14 -5.78 -3.34
C ALA A 175 19.88 -5.95 -4.68
N TRP A 176 19.28 -5.50 -5.78
CA TRP A 176 19.91 -5.52 -7.11
C TRP A 176 21.18 -4.67 -7.18
N ARG A 177 21.18 -3.48 -6.58
CA ARG A 177 22.35 -2.60 -6.54
C ARG A 177 23.46 -3.14 -5.64
N LEU A 178 23.12 -3.74 -4.49
CA LEU A 178 24.11 -4.26 -3.55
C LEU A 178 24.71 -5.59 -4.03
N PHE A 179 23.88 -6.54 -4.45
CA PHE A 179 24.32 -7.91 -4.71
C PHE A 179 24.62 -8.21 -6.19
N GLN A 180 24.02 -7.47 -7.12
CA GLN A 180 24.31 -7.57 -8.56
C GLN A 180 25.02 -6.34 -9.12
N LYS A 181 25.36 -5.35 -8.28
CA LYS A 181 26.00 -4.08 -8.72
C LYS A 181 25.20 -3.35 -9.81
N GLY A 182 23.90 -3.60 -9.90
CA GLY A 182 23.04 -3.07 -10.96
C GLY A 182 23.28 -3.67 -12.35
N ARG A 183 23.90 -4.85 -12.46
CA ARG A 183 24.18 -5.51 -13.75
C ARG A 183 23.13 -6.56 -14.08
N GLY A 184 22.67 -6.56 -15.33
CA GLY A 184 21.62 -7.46 -15.81
C GLY A 184 20.28 -7.23 -15.10
N GLN A 185 19.35 -8.15 -15.26
CA GLN A 185 18.04 -8.08 -14.59
C GLN A 185 18.16 -8.51 -13.10
N PRO A 186 17.34 -7.93 -12.20
CA PRO A 186 17.25 -8.39 -10.82
C PRO A 186 16.87 -9.87 -10.73
N LYS A 187 17.56 -10.63 -9.88
CA LYS A 187 17.23 -12.03 -9.64
C LYS A 187 15.81 -12.19 -9.07
N PRO A 188 15.05 -13.24 -9.44
CA PRO A 188 13.72 -13.52 -8.88
C PRO A 188 13.69 -13.58 -7.35
N SER A 189 14.77 -14.07 -6.71
CA SER A 189 14.88 -14.13 -5.26
C SER A 189 14.81 -12.76 -4.57
N PHE A 190 15.20 -11.67 -5.24
CA PHE A 190 15.10 -10.32 -4.70
C PHE A 190 13.65 -9.84 -4.62
N PHE A 191 12.81 -10.25 -5.58
CA PHE A 191 11.38 -9.98 -5.53
C PHE A 191 10.71 -10.75 -4.39
N VAL A 192 11.01 -12.06 -4.25
CA VAL A 192 10.48 -12.87 -3.15
C VAL A 192 10.88 -12.28 -1.80
N GLY A 193 12.17 -11.92 -1.62
CA GLY A 193 12.65 -11.28 -0.40
C GLY A 193 11.96 -9.94 -0.13
N ALA A 194 11.81 -9.08 -1.15
CA ALA A 194 11.12 -7.81 -1.02
C ALA A 194 9.63 -7.98 -0.67
N ILE A 195 8.94 -8.96 -1.24
CA ILE A 195 7.55 -9.30 -0.91
C ILE A 195 7.43 -9.71 0.55
N LEU A 196 8.32 -10.58 1.04
CA LEU A 196 8.30 -11.04 2.43
C LEU A 196 8.53 -9.87 3.39
N VAL A 197 9.58 -9.06 3.15
CA VAL A 197 9.90 -7.91 3.99
C VAL A 197 8.78 -6.87 3.96
N SER A 198 8.24 -6.52 2.79
CA SER A 198 7.13 -5.55 2.71
C SER A 198 5.88 -6.06 3.43
N SER A 199 5.57 -7.35 3.33
CA SER A 199 4.44 -7.96 4.02
C SER A 199 4.63 -8.00 5.55
N LEU A 200 5.87 -8.19 6.03
CA LEU A 200 6.17 -8.08 7.46
C LEU A 200 6.05 -6.64 7.96
N VAL A 201 6.56 -5.67 7.21
CA VAL A 201 6.41 -4.23 7.53
C VAL A 201 4.93 -3.86 7.57
N PHE A 202 4.13 -4.34 6.62
CA PHE A 202 2.68 -4.18 6.61
C PHE A 202 2.04 -4.75 7.88
N ALA A 203 2.33 -6.02 8.21
CA ALA A 203 1.76 -6.68 9.38
C ALA A 203 2.13 -5.97 10.69
N ILE A 204 3.40 -5.59 10.85
CA ILE A 204 3.89 -4.86 12.03
C ILE A 204 3.21 -3.48 12.14
N GLY A 205 3.07 -2.77 11.03
CA GLY A 205 2.40 -1.46 10.98
C GLY A 205 0.94 -1.50 11.42
N HIS A 206 0.30 -2.67 11.34
CA HIS A 206 -1.09 -2.88 11.76
C HIS A 206 -1.24 -3.38 13.20
N LEU A 207 -0.15 -3.82 13.87
CA LEU A 207 -0.22 -4.32 15.24
C LEU A 207 -0.81 -3.34 16.27
N PRO A 208 -0.54 -2.01 16.22
CA PRO A 208 -1.14 -1.07 17.18
C PRO A 208 -2.67 -0.96 17.09
N ILE A 209 -3.23 -1.41 15.97
CA ILE A 209 -4.65 -1.35 15.62
C ILE A 209 -5.32 -2.73 15.79
N ALA A 210 -4.52 -3.81 15.85
CA ALA A 210 -4.94 -5.20 15.90
C ALA A 210 -5.10 -5.74 17.33
#